data_AF-A0A5K1D7G2-F1
#
_entry.id   AF-A0A5K1D7G2-F1
#
_cell.length_a   1.000
_cell.length_b   1.000
_cell.length_c   1.000
_cell.angle_alpha   90.00
_cell.angle_beta   90.00
_cell.angle_gamma   90.00
#
_symmetry.space_group_name_H-M   'P 1'
#
loop_
_entity.id
_entity.type
_entity.pdbx_description
1 polymer ?
#
loop_
_entity_poly.entity_id
_entity_poly.type
_entity_poly.pdbx_seq_one_letter_code
_entity_poly.pdbx_strand_id
1 'polypeptide(L)' 'TDPNWSNFLYDETTNTFNLIDFGAAREYPQVFVDDYLRM' A
#
# COMPACT_ATOMS: atom_id res chain seq x y z
N THR A 1 6.08 0.95 -5.75
CA THR A 1 5.04 -0.05 -6.08
C THR A 1 3.98 0.67 -6.85
N ASP A 2 3.71 0.28 -8.10
CA ASP A 2 2.72 0.94 -8.95
C ASP A 2 1.31 0.76 -8.37
N PRO A 3 0.65 1.83 -7.89
CA PRO A 3 -0.70 1.71 -7.37
C PRO A 3 -1.65 1.62 -8.57
N ASN A 4 -1.96 0.40 -9.00
CA ASN A 4 -3.05 0.19 -9.94
C ASN A 4 -4.37 0.45 -9.19
N TRP A 5 -5.11 1.50 -9.59
CA TRP A 5 -6.40 1.86 -8.99
C TRP A 5 -7.44 0.74 -9.04
N SER A 6 -7.25 -0.24 -9.94
CA SER A 6 -8.09 -1.44 -10.04
C SER A 6 -7.96 -2.40 -8.85
N ASN A 7 -6.95 -2.20 -7.98
CA ASN A 7 -6.69 -3.06 -6.82
C ASN A 7 -7.49 -2.64 -5.57
N PHE A 8 -8.27 -1.55 -5.67
CA PHE A 8 -9.04 -0.98 -4.57
C PHE A 8 -10.53 -1.10 -4.86
N LEU A 9 -11.25 -1.90 -4.07
CA LEU A 9 -12.71 -1.86 -4.02
C LEU A 9 -13.14 -0.99 -2.85
N TYR A 10 -13.84 0.10 -3.13
CA TYR A 10 -14.46 0.94 -2.12
C TYR A 10 -15.83 0.39 -1.77
N ASP A 11 -16.06 0.11 -0.49
CA ASP A 11 -17.37 -0.27 0.05
C ASP A 11 -18.01 0.96 0.70
N GLU A 12 -19.00 1.55 0.04
CA GLU A 12 -19.72 2.74 0.53
C GLU A 12 -20.53 2.46 1.81
N THR A 13 -20.89 1.19 2.05
CA THR A 13 -21.73 0.78 3.19
C THR A 13 -20.94 0.84 4.49
N THR A 14 -19.67 0.46 4.43
CA THR A 14 -18.75 0.42 5.58
C THR A 14 -17.74 1.56 5.55
N ASN A 15 -17.73 2.35 4.46
CA ASN A 15 -16.77 3.40 4.18
C ASN A 15 -15.31 2.89 4.26
N THR A 16 -15.08 1.68 3.71
CA THR A 16 -13.79 0.99 3.79
C THR A 16 -13.22 0.70 2.40
N PHE A 17 -11.88 0.72 2.30
CA PHE A 17 -11.16 0.33 1.09
C PHE A 17 -10.62 -1.08 1.27
N ASN A 18 -11.07 -1.99 0.42
CA ASN A 18 -10.58 -3.37 0.36
C ASN A 18 -9.47 -3.44 -0.68
N LEU A 19 -8.26 -3.81 -0.25
CA LEU A 19 -7.14 -4.14 -1.13
C LEU A 19 -7.21 -5.63 -1.46
N ILE A 20 -7.27 -5.95 -2.75
CA ILE A 20 -7.43 -7.34 -3.22
C ILE A 20 -6.08 -7.94 -3.66
N ASP A 21 -5.13 -7.09 -4.04
CA ASP A 21 -3.86 -7.52 -4.61
C ASP A 21 -2.67 -7.09 -3.74
N PHE A 22 -2.00 -8.08 -3.17
CA PHE A 22 -0.76 -7.94 -2.41
C PHE A 22 0.47 -8.42 -3.21
N GLY A 23 0.31 -8.79 -4.49
CA GLY A 23 1.36 -9.37 -5.31
C GLY A 23 2.54 -8.42 -5.60
N ALA A 24 2.35 -7.11 -5.38
CA ALA A 24 3.39 -6.10 -5.52
C ALA A 24 3.92 -5.57 -4.18
N ALA A 25 3.59 -6.22 -3.06
CA ALA A 25 4.17 -5.90 -1.76
C ALA A 25 5.70 -6.07 -1.83
N ARG A 26 6.43 -5.03 -1.44
CA ARG A 26 7.89 -5.04 -1.35
C ARG A 26 8.27 -4.77 0.09
N GLU A 27 9.09 -5.64 0.66
CA GLU A 27 9.75 -5.36 1.93
C GLU A 27 10.86 -4.34 1.70
N TYR A 28 10.94 -3.35 2.58
CA TYR A 28 12.02 -2.37 2.58
C TYR A 28 12.83 -2.52 3.87
N PRO A 29 14.17 -2.60 3.80
CA PRO A 29 15.01 -2.62 4.99
C PRO A 29 14.83 -1.37 5.83
N GLN A 30 14.93 -1.49 7.15
CA GLN A 30 14.72 -0.37 8.07
C GLN A 30 15.64 0.82 7.77
N VAL A 31 16.92 0.58 7.45
CA VAL A 31 17.89 1.62 7.08
C VAL A 31 17.42 2.46 5.89
N PHE A 32 16.77 1.84 4.90
CA PHE A 32 16.21 2.55 3.75
C PHE A 32 15.04 3.46 4.15
N VAL A 33 14.19 3.00 5.07
CA VAL A 33 13.04 3.77 5.57
C VAL A 33 13.52 4.95 6.43
N ASP A 34 14.51 4.71 7.30
CA ASP A 34 15.10 5.72 8.18
C ASP A 34 15.77 6.83 7.34
N ASP A 35 16.57 6.47 6.33
CA ASP A 35 17.21 7.43 5.42
C ASP A 35 16.19 8.20 4.56
N TYR A 36 15.12 7.53 4.09
CA TYR A 36 14.10 8.12 3.22
C TYR A 36 13.20 9.12 3.97
N LEU A 37 12.78 8.78 5.19
CA LEU A 37 11.94 9.64 6.02
C LEU A 37 12.74 10.72 6.76
N ARG A 38 14.08 10.60 6.80
CA ARG A 38 14.98 11.46 7.60
C ARG A 38 14.47 11.63 9.03
N MET A 39 14.04 10.52 9.65
CA MET A 39 13.65 10.48 11.06
C MET A 39 14.87 10.60 11.98
#